data_AF-A0A952C3H6-F1
#
_entry.id   AF-A0A952C3H6-F1
#
_cell.length_a   1.000
_cell.length_b   1.000
_cell.length_c   1.000
_cell.angle_alpha   90.00
_cell.angle_beta   90.00
_cell.angle_gamma   90.00
#
_symmetry.space_group_name_H-M   'P 1'
#
loop_
_entity.id
_entity.type
_entity.pdbx_description
1 polymer ?
#
loop_
_entity_poly.entity_id
_entity_poly.type
_entity_poly.pdbx_seq_one_letter_code
_entity_poly.pdbx_strand_id
1 'polypeptide(L)'
;MDSLRISRVVILLLLVAMLATACQTVVPSPAGADQPAGAPDRLVIYSGRSENLVGPLIDKFEAETGIDVEVRYGSTAEMAATILEEGDNSPADVYFAQDAGGLGAVAAAGRLIQLPDEILNRVDARF
;
A
#
# COMPACT_ATOMS: atom_id res chain seq x y z
N MET A 1 48.83 -6.84 36.78
CA MET A 1 47.59 -7.61 36.55
C MET A 1 46.38 -6.68 36.71
N ASP A 2 46.43 -5.51 36.06
CA ASP A 2 45.59 -4.35 36.43
C ASP A 2 44.78 -3.81 35.24
N SER A 3 45.21 -4.06 33.98
CA SER A 3 44.46 -3.61 32.79
C SER A 3 43.14 -4.37 32.59
N LEU A 4 43.07 -5.64 33.02
CA LEU A 4 41.88 -6.48 32.87
C LEU A 4 40.79 -6.15 33.91
N ARG A 5 41.15 -5.53 35.04
CA ARG A 5 40.21 -5.00 36.05
C ARG A 5 39.63 -3.65 35.60
N ILE A 6 40.46 -2.80 35.01
CA ILE A 6 40.05 -1.50 34.46
C ILE A 6 39.09 -1.69 33.27
N SER A 7 39.37 -2.62 32.36
CA SER A 7 38.49 -2.91 31.22
C SER A 7 37.11 -3.42 31.65
N ARG A 8 37.03 -4.30 32.67
CA ARG A 8 35.76 -4.79 33.22
C ARG A 8 34.96 -3.71 33.95
N VAL A 9 35.61 -2.81 34.68
CA VAL A 9 34.93 -1.68 35.36
C VAL A 9 34.41 -0.66 34.36
N VAL A 10 35.16 -0.36 33.29
CA VAL A 10 34.72 0.55 32.21
C VAL A 10 33.57 -0.06 31.41
N ILE A 11 33.62 -1.36 31.10
CA ILE A 11 32.52 -2.06 30.41
C ILE A 11 31.27 -2.12 31.30
N LEU A 12 31.42 -2.34 32.62
CA LEU A 12 30.29 -2.36 33.56
C LEU A 12 29.69 -0.94 33.75
N LEU A 13 30.50 0.11 33.74
CA LEU A 13 30.05 1.52 33.80
C LEU A 13 29.32 1.96 32.52
N LEU A 14 29.75 1.48 31.34
CA LEU A 14 29.08 1.75 30.07
C LEU A 14 27.72 1.03 29.93
N LEU A 15 27.55 -0.14 30.56
CA LEU A 15 26.29 -0.89 30.56
C LEU A 15 25.22 -0.29 31.49
N VAL A 16 25.61 0.38 32.58
CA VAL A 16 24.66 1.00 33.52
C VAL A 16 24.10 2.34 33.00
N ALA A 17 24.82 3.01 32.09
CA ALA A 17 24.40 4.30 31.53
C ALA A 17 23.27 4.19 30.47
N MET A 18 22.95 3.00 29.97
CA MET A 18 21.89 2.80 28.96
C MET A 18 20.47 2.60 29.54
N LEU A 19 20.27 2.61 30.86
CA LEU A 19 18.96 2.34 31.48
C LEU A 19 18.19 3.59 31.97
N ALA A 20 18.63 4.81 31.67
CA ALA A 20 18.09 6.03 32.30
C ALA A 20 17.40 7.04 31.37
N THR A 21 16.77 6.60 30.28
CA THR A 21 15.97 7.50 29.42
C THR A 21 14.59 6.91 29.10
N ALA A 22 13.79 6.68 30.14
CA ALA A 22 12.39 6.27 30.00
C ALA A 22 11.49 7.16 30.86
N CYS A 23 11.17 8.36 30.34
CA CYS A 23 9.96 9.13 30.67
C CYS A 23 9.83 10.27 29.64
N GLN A 24 9.23 9.97 28.48
CA GLN A 24 8.57 11.01 27.69
C GLN A 24 7.07 10.78 27.84
N THR A 25 6.42 11.70 28.54
CA THR A 25 4.97 11.75 28.70
C THR A 25 4.35 12.10 27.34
N VAL A 26 3.84 11.09 26.64
CA VAL A 26 2.99 11.28 25.46
C VAL A 26 1.69 11.90 25.94
N VAL A 27 1.47 13.16 25.61
CA VAL A 27 0.16 13.83 25.70
C VAL A 27 -0.68 13.36 24.51
N PRO A 28 -1.82 12.66 24.73
CA PRO A 28 -2.73 12.36 23.64
C PRO A 28 -3.43 13.66 23.22
N SER A 29 -3.12 14.14 22.02
CA SER A 29 -3.86 15.23 21.38
C SER A 29 -5.16 14.67 20.81
N PRO A 30 -6.35 15.14 21.25
CA PRO A 30 -7.60 14.73 20.64
C PRO A 30 -7.85 15.63 19.43
N ALA A 31 -7.20 15.32 18.32
CA ALA A 31 -7.52 15.90 17.02
C ALA A 31 -8.21 14.82 16.17
N GLY A 32 -9.49 14.59 16.49
CA GLY A 32 -10.43 14.09 15.50
C GLY A 32 -10.71 15.23 14.51
N ALA A 33 -10.05 15.16 13.36
CA ALA A 33 -10.51 15.76 12.11
C ALA A 33 -9.83 14.98 11.00
N ASP A 34 -10.62 14.08 10.43
CA ASP A 34 -10.57 13.54 9.07
C ASP A 34 -9.66 14.38 8.15
N GLN A 35 -8.36 14.08 8.12
CA GLN A 35 -7.55 14.40 6.96
C GLN A 35 -7.71 13.20 6.04
N PRO A 36 -8.03 13.40 4.74
CA PRO A 36 -7.84 12.31 3.80
C PRO A 36 -6.40 11.88 3.97
N ALA A 37 -6.19 10.59 4.29
CA ALA A 37 -4.88 10.00 4.28
C ALA A 37 -4.19 10.48 3.00
N GLY A 38 -3.06 11.19 3.15
CA GLY A 38 -2.40 11.85 2.03
C GLY A 38 -2.34 10.89 0.84
N ALA A 39 -2.78 11.35 -0.33
CA ALA A 39 -2.79 10.53 -1.52
C ALA A 39 -1.42 9.85 -1.67
N PRO A 40 -1.38 8.55 -1.97
CA PRO A 40 -0.10 7.86 -2.05
C PRO A 40 0.75 8.52 -3.14
N ASP A 41 2.07 8.62 -2.89
CA ASP A 41 3.01 9.22 -3.86
C ASP A 41 3.01 8.46 -5.19
N ARG A 42 2.63 7.18 -5.17
CA ARG A 42 2.53 6.29 -6.33
C ARG A 42 1.34 5.33 -6.23
N LEU A 43 0.76 4.97 -7.37
CA LEU A 43 -0.26 3.95 -7.54
C LEU A 43 0.20 2.89 -8.57
N VAL A 44 0.03 1.60 -8.27
CA VAL A 44 0.35 0.49 -9.17
C VAL A 44 -0.94 -0.14 -9.70
N ILE A 45 -1.14 -0.14 -11.01
CA ILE A 45 -2.33 -0.67 -11.68
C ILE A 45 -1.95 -1.91 -12.50
N TYR A 46 -2.64 -3.02 -12.25
CA TYR A 46 -2.61 -4.19 -13.12
C TYR A 46 -3.84 -4.12 -14.03
N SER A 47 -3.63 -3.81 -15.31
CA SER A 47 -4.71 -3.56 -16.25
C SER A 47 -4.91 -4.73 -17.20
N GLY A 48 -6.14 -5.28 -17.20
CA GLY A 48 -6.63 -6.22 -18.20
C GLY A 48 -7.09 -5.55 -19.50
N ARG A 49 -7.00 -4.22 -19.60
CA ARG A 49 -7.44 -3.42 -20.75
C ARG A 49 -6.24 -2.96 -21.57
N SER A 50 -6.46 -2.76 -22.87
CA SER A 50 -5.41 -2.28 -23.77
C SER A 50 -4.95 -0.86 -23.39
N GLU A 51 -3.63 -0.66 -23.40
CA GLU A 51 -3.00 0.64 -23.14
C GLU A 51 -3.58 1.76 -24.01
N ASN A 52 -3.77 1.51 -25.32
CA ASN A 52 -4.35 2.50 -26.22
C ASN A 52 -5.77 2.97 -25.81
N LEU A 53 -6.50 2.19 -25.01
CA LEU A 53 -7.84 2.54 -24.52
C LEU A 53 -7.77 3.31 -23.20
N VAL A 54 -6.95 2.86 -22.25
CA VAL A 54 -6.95 3.38 -20.87
C VAL A 54 -5.79 4.32 -20.54
N GLY A 55 -4.68 4.24 -21.28
CA GLY A 55 -3.51 5.10 -21.09
C GLY A 55 -3.85 6.58 -21.02
N PRO A 56 -4.60 7.14 -22.00
CA PRO A 56 -4.98 8.56 -21.96
C PRO A 56 -5.83 8.96 -20.74
N LEU A 57 -6.58 8.02 -20.15
CA LEU A 57 -7.32 8.26 -18.91
C LEU A 57 -6.37 8.29 -17.70
N ILE A 58 -5.37 7.42 -17.69
CA ILE A 58 -4.36 7.33 -16.64
C ILE A 58 -3.47 8.58 -16.67
N ASP A 59 -2.97 8.98 -17.84
CA ASP A 59 -2.18 10.21 -18.01
C ASP A 59 -2.95 11.44 -17.49
N LYS A 60 -4.25 11.49 -17.76
CA LYS A 60 -5.12 12.56 -17.27
C LYS A 60 -5.26 12.53 -15.75
N PHE A 61 -5.43 11.34 -15.16
CA PHE A 61 -5.47 11.18 -13.71
C PHE A 61 -4.16 11.63 -13.06
N GLU A 62 -3.01 11.23 -13.60
CA GLU A 62 -1.69 11.69 -13.12
C GLU A 62 -1.57 13.21 -13.17
N ALA A 63 -1.95 13.82 -14.29
CA ALA A 63 -1.87 15.27 -14.47
C ALA A 63 -2.80 16.05 -13.53
N GLU A 64 -3.99 15.52 -13.20
CA GLU A 64 -4.96 16.18 -12.33
C GLU A 64 -4.64 15.99 -10.84
N THR A 65 -4.06 14.84 -10.47
CA THR A 65 -3.85 14.47 -9.05
C THR A 65 -2.41 14.67 -8.59
N GLY A 66 -1.44 14.64 -9.50
CA GLY A 66 -0.01 14.61 -9.19
C GLY A 66 0.50 13.27 -8.65
N ILE A 67 -0.31 12.22 -8.69
CA ILE A 67 0.07 10.86 -8.27
C ILE A 67 0.82 10.17 -9.42
N ASP A 68 1.97 9.57 -9.15
CA ASP A 68 2.72 8.74 -10.10
C ASP A 68 1.99 7.40 -10.31
N VAL A 69 1.74 6.97 -11.54
CA VAL A 69 1.01 5.74 -11.84
C VAL A 69 1.88 4.78 -12.64
N GLU A 70 2.21 3.64 -12.03
CA GLU A 70 2.85 2.53 -12.71
C GLU A 70 1.80 1.55 -13.21
N VAL A 71 1.81 1.21 -14.50
CA VAL A 71 0.82 0.29 -15.08
C VAL A 71 1.49 -0.94 -15.67
N ARG A 72 1.02 -2.11 -15.25
CA ARG A 72 1.32 -3.39 -15.90
C ARG A 72 0.13 -3.79 -16.75
N TYR A 73 0.36 -3.91 -18.05
CA TYR A 73 -0.65 -4.32 -19.02
C TYR A 73 -0.54 -5.82 -19.34
N GLY A 74 -1.68 -6.49 -19.43
CA GLY A 74 -1.81 -7.85 -19.93
C GLY A 74 -3.28 -8.19 -20.17
N SER A 75 -3.59 -9.43 -20.52
CA SER A 75 -4.99 -9.86 -20.52
C SER A 75 -5.56 -9.90 -19.10
N THR A 76 -6.89 -9.81 -18.96
CA THR A 76 -7.58 -9.98 -17.67
C THR A 76 -7.09 -11.24 -16.94
N ALA A 77 -6.97 -12.37 -17.64
CA ALA A 77 -6.54 -13.63 -17.07
C ALA A 77 -5.07 -13.64 -16.64
N GLU A 78 -4.16 -13.06 -17.43
CA GLU A 78 -2.74 -12.96 -17.07
C GLU A 78 -2.52 -12.08 -15.84
N MET A 79 -3.19 -10.93 -15.77
CA MET A 79 -3.10 -10.04 -14.61
C MET A 79 -3.72 -10.67 -13.35
N ALA A 80 -4.83 -11.40 -13.49
CA ALA A 80 -5.38 -12.18 -12.38
C ALA A 80 -4.41 -13.26 -11.91
N ALA A 81 -3.83 -14.06 -12.82
CA ALA A 81 -2.84 -15.08 -12.48
C ALA A 81 -1.64 -14.48 -11.75
N THR A 82 -1.13 -13.34 -12.24
CA THR A 82 -0.04 -12.60 -11.60
C THR A 82 -0.38 -12.21 -10.16
N ILE A 83 -1.54 -11.61 -9.91
CA ILE A 83 -1.99 -11.23 -8.56
C ILE A 83 -2.11 -12.46 -7.64
N LEU A 84 -2.65 -13.56 -8.17
CA LEU A 84 -2.83 -14.80 -7.41
C LEU A 84 -1.49 -15.46 -7.06
N GLU A 85 -0.50 -15.40 -7.96
CA GLU A 85 0.85 -15.91 -7.74
C GLU A 85 1.64 -15.04 -6.75
N GLU A 86 1.52 -13.71 -6.85
CA GLU A 86 2.18 -12.77 -5.93
C GLU A 86 1.57 -12.82 -4.51
N GLY A 87 0.26 -13.06 -4.42
CA GLY A 87 -0.48 -13.21 -3.17
C GLY A 87 -0.39 -11.94 -2.30
N ASP A 88 0.00 -12.11 -1.04
CA ASP A 88 0.16 -10.99 -0.09
C ASP A 88 1.33 -10.06 -0.43
N ASN A 89 2.18 -10.45 -1.38
CA ASN A 89 3.31 -9.65 -1.84
C ASN A 89 3.01 -8.90 -3.15
N SER A 90 1.77 -8.96 -3.66
CA SER A 90 1.43 -8.22 -4.87
C SER A 90 1.59 -6.72 -4.62
N PRO A 91 2.32 -6.00 -5.48
CA PRO A 91 2.42 -4.54 -5.39
C PRO A 91 1.19 -3.85 -5.97
N ALA A 92 0.22 -4.58 -6.54
CA ALA A 92 -0.94 -3.99 -7.21
C ALA A 92 -1.90 -3.33 -6.22
N ASP A 93 -2.15 -2.04 -6.42
CA ASP A 93 -3.18 -1.29 -5.69
C ASP A 93 -4.55 -1.42 -6.37
N VAL A 94 -4.56 -1.50 -7.70
CA VAL A 94 -5.79 -1.60 -8.51
C VAL A 94 -5.67 -2.70 -9.53
N TYR A 95 -6.64 -3.61 -9.54
CA TYR A 95 -6.85 -4.56 -10.63
C TYR A 95 -7.95 -4.05 -11.57
N PHE A 96 -7.57 -3.54 -12.75
CA PHE A 96 -8.51 -3.00 -13.73
C PHE A 96 -8.87 -4.05 -14.79
N ALA A 97 -9.74 -4.98 -14.41
CA ALA A 97 -10.21 -6.08 -15.27
C ALA A 97 -11.05 -5.60 -16.47
N GLN A 98 -10.99 -6.33 -17.59
CA GLN A 98 -11.89 -6.11 -18.73
C GLN A 98 -13.22 -6.84 -18.57
N ASP A 99 -13.21 -8.01 -17.94
CA ASP A 99 -14.35 -8.92 -17.82
C ASP A 99 -14.44 -9.57 -16.43
N ALA A 100 -15.59 -10.19 -16.16
CA ALA A 100 -15.90 -10.77 -14.84
C ALA A 100 -15.13 -12.06 -14.53
N GLY A 101 -14.52 -12.73 -15.50
CA GLY A 101 -13.85 -14.02 -15.30
C GLY A 101 -12.64 -13.89 -14.38
N GLY A 102 -11.65 -13.09 -14.77
CA GLY A 102 -10.47 -12.86 -13.93
C GLY A 102 -10.79 -12.07 -12.66
N LEU A 103 -11.70 -11.09 -12.73
CA LEU A 103 -12.17 -10.37 -11.54
C LEU A 103 -12.77 -11.32 -10.50
N GLY A 104 -13.63 -12.23 -10.93
CA GLY A 104 -14.24 -13.24 -10.08
C GLY A 104 -13.22 -14.21 -9.47
N ALA A 105 -12.17 -14.58 -10.20
CA ALA A 105 -11.11 -15.45 -9.69
C ALA A 105 -10.30 -14.77 -8.56
N VAL A 106 -9.90 -13.50 -8.73
CA VAL A 106 -9.19 -12.73 -7.71
C VAL A 106 -10.08 -12.47 -6.49
N ALA A 107 -11.37 -12.18 -6.71
CA ALA A 107 -12.36 -12.01 -5.65
C ALA A 107 -12.56 -13.30 -4.83
N ALA A 108 -12.71 -14.45 -5.50
CA ALA A 108 -12.89 -15.75 -4.85
C ALA A 108 -11.68 -16.16 -4.01
N ALA A 109 -10.50 -15.68 -4.35
CA ALA A 109 -9.27 -15.87 -3.58
C ALA A 109 -9.11 -14.87 -2.41
N GLY A 110 -10.09 -13.98 -2.17
CA GLY A 110 -10.04 -13.00 -1.09
C GLY A 110 -8.98 -11.90 -1.28
N ARG A 111 -8.61 -11.62 -2.54
CA ARG A 111 -7.54 -10.66 -2.88
C ARG A 111 -8.05 -9.26 -3.27
N LEU A 112 -9.34 -9.00 -3.08
CA LEU A 112 -9.94 -7.68 -3.30
C LEU A 112 -10.54 -7.16 -2.01
N ILE A 113 -10.59 -5.83 -1.89
CA ILE A 113 -11.35 -5.15 -0.86
C ILE A 113 -12.70 -4.70 -1.41
N GLN A 114 -13.70 -4.62 -0.54
CA GLN A 114 -14.97 -4.00 -0.91
C GLN A 114 -14.78 -2.49 -1.02
N LEU A 115 -15.17 -1.91 -2.15
CA LEU A 115 -15.18 -0.47 -2.31
C LEU A 115 -16.26 0.16 -1.41
N PRO A 116 -16.01 1.38 -0.88
CA PRO A 116 -17.01 2.11 -0.12
C PRO A 116 -18.29 2.36 -0.93
N ASP A 117 -19.45 2.33 -0.26
CA ASP A 117 -20.74 2.58 -0.89
C ASP A 117 -20.81 3.94 -1.59
N GLU A 118 -20.11 4.95 -1.08
CA GLU A 118 -20.00 6.26 -1.71
C GLU A 118 -19.43 6.17 -3.14
N ILE A 119 -18.47 5.28 -3.37
CA ILE A 119 -17.90 5.05 -4.70
C ILE A 119 -18.84 4.19 -5.55
N LEU A 120 -19.38 3.11 -4.97
CA LEU A 120 -20.27 2.18 -5.67
C LEU A 120 -21.55 2.87 -6.17
N ASN A 121 -22.13 3.77 -5.37
CA ASN A 121 -23.36 4.49 -5.70
C ASN A 121 -23.18 5.55 -6.81
N ARG A 122 -21.95 5.79 -7.29
CA ARG A 122 -21.69 6.63 -8.47
C ARG A 122 -22.00 5.88 -9.77
N VAL A 123 -22.12 4.56 -9.73
CA VAL A 123 -22.50 3.72 -10.87
C VAL A 123 -24.02 3.56 -10.86
N ASP A 124 -24.65 3.75 -12.03
CA ASP A 124 -26.09 3.53 -12.18
C ASP A 124 -26.43 2.07 -11.88
N ALA A 125 -27.42 1.84 -11.02
CA ALA A 125 -27.82 0.52 -10.54
C ALA A 125 -28.27 -0.46 -11.64
N ARG A 126 -28.47 0.00 -12.88
CA ARG A 126 -28.75 -0.89 -14.03
C ARG A 126 -27.53 -1.69 -14.50
N PHE A 127 -26.33 -1.34 -14.06
CA PHE A 127 -25.06 -1.99 -14.42
C PHE A 127 -24.54 -2.89 -13.30
#